data_AF-A0A5C7W166-F1
#
_entry.id   AF-A0A5C7W166-F1
#
_cell.length_a   1.000
_cell.length_b   1.000
_cell.length_c   1.000
_cell.angle_alpha   90.00
_cell.angle_beta   90.00
_cell.angle_gamma   90.00
#
_symmetry.space_group_name_H-M   'P 1'
#
loop_
_entity.id
_entity.type
_entity.pdbx_description
1 polymer ?
#
loop_
_entity_poly.entity_id
_entity_poly.type
_entity_poly.pdbx_seq_one_letter_code
_entity_poly.pdbx_strand_id
1 'polypeptide(L)'
;MGKAHANSWEVTDEFWKRVEPLVPQPARDPQRQYKRAAGAGRPTKPPRLVFEAIMYVLRTGCQWKALPAERFGSASAIHQKFMVWSKAGFFESLWSAGLAEYDDCEGIAWRWQSIDGAMFKAPLAQEAVGRNPTDRGKKGSKRHLLVDGRGVPLSLVVTGANAHDVTQLEAVLSFCMIKRPTPQQRRSKHLCADAGYRGKNAMKIMLAHGYIPHVVGRKSEAECKKRDPKKLARRWVVEACHGWFNRFRKLLVRYEKLEHTFLALNHLAAAIIALRKVSLPINIIYG
;
A
#
# COMPACT_ATOMS: atom_id res chain seq x y z
N MET A 1 -18.54 -5.62 28.80
CA MET A 1 -17.70 -4.43 28.52
C MET A 1 -17.72 -4.16 27.02
N GLY A 2 -18.34 -3.06 26.59
CA GLY A 2 -18.33 -2.68 25.17
C GLY A 2 -16.91 -2.35 24.72
N LYS A 3 -16.49 -2.85 23.55
CA LYS A 3 -15.18 -2.51 22.97
C LYS A 3 -15.12 -0.98 22.81
N ALA A 4 -14.21 -0.31 23.52
CA ALA A 4 -13.97 1.12 23.34
C ALA A 4 -13.64 1.39 21.86
N HIS A 5 -14.48 2.16 21.18
CA HIS A 5 -14.27 2.49 19.77
C HIS A 5 -13.21 3.59 19.66
N ALA A 6 -11.97 3.21 19.39
CA ALA A 6 -10.95 4.18 19.00
C ALA A 6 -11.26 4.73 17.60
N ASN A 7 -10.93 6.00 17.35
CA ASN A 7 -11.10 6.58 16.02
C ASN A 7 -10.18 5.88 15.01
N SER A 8 -10.58 5.85 13.74
CA SER A 8 -9.82 5.11 12.70
C SER A 8 -8.39 5.60 12.44
N TRP A 9 -8.00 6.74 13.02
CA TRP A 9 -6.69 7.37 12.93
C TRP A 9 -5.94 7.40 14.26
N GLU A 10 -6.55 6.95 15.35
CA GLU A 10 -5.88 6.85 16.65
C GLU A 10 -4.89 5.69 16.63
N VAL A 11 -3.71 5.93 17.19
CA VAL A 11 -2.62 4.96 17.25
C VAL A 11 -2.62 4.37 18.66
N THR A 12 -3.13 3.14 18.80
CA THR A 12 -3.11 2.43 20.09
C THR A 12 -1.69 2.16 20.56
N ASP A 13 -1.52 1.87 21.84
CA ASP A 13 -0.20 1.51 22.38
C ASP A 13 0.33 0.22 21.75
N GLU A 14 -0.52 -0.78 21.46
CA GLU A 14 -0.07 -1.99 20.77
C GLU A 14 0.35 -1.71 19.33
N PHE A 15 -0.33 -0.78 18.63
CA PHE A 15 0.11 -0.40 17.29
C PHE A 15 1.46 0.30 17.37
N TRP A 16 1.59 1.26 18.30
CA TRP A 16 2.80 2.04 18.45
C TRP A 16 4.01 1.18 18.76
N LYS A 17 3.87 0.14 19.60
CA LYS A 17 4.95 -0.81 19.89
C LYS A 17 5.52 -1.51 18.65
N ARG A 18 4.72 -1.71 17.59
CA ARG A 18 5.18 -2.27 16.31
C ARG A 18 5.86 -1.22 15.43
N VAL A 19 5.38 0.02 15.51
CA VAL A 19 5.82 1.12 14.65
C VAL A 19 7.10 1.77 15.17
N GLU A 20 7.20 1.96 16.48
CA GLU A 20 8.27 2.69 17.15
C GLU A 20 9.69 2.19 16.83
N PRO A 21 9.97 0.87 16.81
CA PRO A 21 11.30 0.37 16.50
C PRO A 21 11.76 0.68 15.07
N LEU A 22 10.81 0.90 14.15
CA LEU A 22 11.08 1.17 12.74
C LEU A 22 11.29 2.66 12.46
N VAL A 23 10.96 3.54 13.42
CA VAL A 23 11.08 4.99 13.23
C VAL A 23 12.55 5.36 12.96
N PRO A 24 12.85 6.07 11.85
CA PRO A 24 14.21 6.47 11.54
C PRO A 24 14.79 7.35 12.64
N GLN A 25 15.92 6.91 13.20
CA GLN A 25 16.63 7.66 14.23
C GLN A 25 17.38 8.84 13.60
N PRO A 26 17.40 10.03 14.23
CA PRO A 26 18.17 11.15 13.72
C PRO A 26 19.66 10.83 13.76
N ALA A 27 20.29 10.65 12.59
CA ALA A 27 21.74 10.61 12.49
C ALA A 27 22.28 12.04 12.61
N ARG A 28 23.19 12.27 13.57
CA ARG A 28 23.99 13.50 13.59
C ARG A 28 25.08 13.38 12.53
N ASP A 29 25.24 14.44 11.76
CA ASP A 29 26.34 14.58 10.82
C ASP A 29 27.65 14.73 11.60
N PRO A 30 28.59 13.77 11.50
CA PRO A 30 29.87 13.83 12.23
C PRO A 30 30.71 15.05 11.85
N GLN A 31 30.53 15.58 10.63
CA GLN A 31 31.30 16.71 10.11
C GLN A 31 30.71 18.06 10.55
N ARG A 32 29.52 18.06 11.15
CA ARG A 32 28.81 19.29 11.52
C ARG A 32 28.97 19.58 13.01
N GLN A 33 29.57 20.72 13.33
CA GLN A 33 29.71 21.15 14.72
C GLN A 33 28.38 21.72 15.23
N TYR A 34 27.68 20.95 16.06
CA TYR A 34 26.41 21.37 16.66
C TYR A 34 26.65 22.30 17.86
N LYS A 35 26.50 23.61 17.67
CA LYS A 35 26.53 24.58 18.78
C LYS A 35 25.15 24.66 19.43
N ARG A 36 25.06 24.39 20.73
CA ARG A 36 23.84 24.68 21.52
C ARG A 36 23.85 26.17 21.85
N ALA A 37 22.94 26.94 21.26
CA ALA A 37 22.70 28.33 21.68
C ALA A 37 21.35 28.42 22.40
N ALA A 38 21.23 29.31 23.38
CA ALA A 38 19.95 29.61 24.00
C ALA A 38 18.98 30.13 22.91
N GLY A 39 17.82 29.47 22.76
CA GLY A 39 16.86 29.73 21.69
C GLY A 39 17.11 28.99 20.36
N ALA A 40 18.15 28.14 20.27
CA ALA A 40 18.41 27.36 19.07
C ALA A 40 17.46 26.16 18.93
N GLY A 41 16.42 26.34 18.12
CA GLY A 41 15.59 25.27 17.56
C GLY A 41 14.42 24.85 18.44
N ARG A 42 13.23 24.78 17.83
CA ARG A 42 12.04 24.22 18.49
C ARG A 42 12.27 22.71 18.73
N PRO A 43 11.93 22.15 19.91
CA PRO A 43 12.04 20.73 20.16
C PRO A 43 11.36 19.92 19.06
N THR A 44 12.00 18.83 18.64
CA THR A 44 11.41 17.93 17.65
C THR A 44 10.13 17.33 18.20
N LYS A 45 9.08 17.29 17.37
CA LYS A 45 7.81 16.64 17.74
C LYS A 45 8.04 15.16 18.08
N PRO A 46 7.36 14.62 19.10
CA PRO A 46 7.42 13.20 19.42
C PRO A 46 7.05 12.35 18.20
N PRO A 47 7.77 11.26 17.90
CA PRO A 47 7.49 10.41 16.73
C PRO A 47 6.06 9.89 16.67
N ARG A 48 5.49 9.49 17.82
CA ARG A 48 4.10 9.02 17.90
C ARG A 48 3.10 10.06 17.42
N LEU A 49 3.27 11.31 17.85
CA LEU A 49 2.41 12.42 17.43
C LEU A 49 2.52 12.69 15.93
N VAL A 50 3.73 12.60 15.37
CA VAL A 50 3.95 12.75 13.92
C VAL A 50 3.27 11.61 13.16
N PHE A 51 3.44 10.37 13.59
CA PHE A 51 2.83 9.20 12.97
C PHE A 51 1.30 9.25 13.03
N GLU A 52 0.74 9.62 14.18
CA GLU A 52 -0.70 9.79 14.35
C GLU A 52 -1.28 10.91 13.46
N ALA A 53 -0.55 12.02 13.30
CA ALA A 53 -0.94 13.07 12.36
C ALA A 53 -0.95 12.57 10.89
N ILE A 54 0.02 11.72 10.52
CA ILE A 54 0.07 11.11 9.17
C ILE A 54 -1.11 10.14 8.99
N MET A 55 -1.42 9.33 10.01
CA MET A 55 -2.61 8.46 10.03
C MET A 55 -3.90 9.29 9.87
N TYR A 56 -4.01 10.42 10.57
CA TYR A 56 -5.15 11.34 10.44
C TYR A 56 -5.30 11.84 9.00
N VAL A 57 -4.23 12.32 8.37
CA VAL A 57 -4.26 12.78 6.97
C VAL A 57 -4.64 11.63 6.04
N LEU A 58 -4.03 10.46 6.20
CA LEU A 58 -4.28 9.27 5.36
C LEU A 58 -5.76 8.86 5.40
N ARG A 59 -6.36 8.82 6.60
CA ARG A 59 -7.74 8.38 6.84
C ARG A 59 -8.77 9.41 6.41
N THR A 60 -8.61 10.66 6.85
CA THR A 60 -9.60 11.72 6.58
C THR A 60 -9.51 12.26 5.16
N GLY A 61 -8.32 12.20 4.55
CA GLY A 61 -8.05 12.81 3.25
C GLY A 61 -7.88 14.33 3.31
N CYS A 62 -7.78 14.93 4.49
CA CYS A 62 -7.60 16.36 4.61
C CYS A 62 -6.29 16.82 3.95
N GLN A 63 -6.23 18.09 3.58
CA GLN A 63 -4.98 18.71 3.15
C GLN A 63 -4.01 18.76 4.32
N TRP A 64 -2.70 18.70 4.04
CA TRP A 64 -1.67 18.79 5.09
C TRP A 64 -1.83 20.07 5.94
N LYS A 65 -2.10 21.21 5.31
CA LYS A 65 -2.34 22.49 6.00
C LYS A 65 -3.64 22.56 6.80
N ALA A 66 -4.56 21.62 6.58
CA ALA A 66 -5.83 21.53 7.30
C ALA A 66 -5.75 20.55 8.50
N LEU A 67 -4.55 20.07 8.85
CA LEU A 67 -4.34 19.32 10.08
C LEU A 67 -4.70 20.19 11.30
N PRO A 68 -5.52 19.70 12.25
CA PRO A 68 -5.87 20.44 13.45
C PRO A 68 -4.64 20.86 14.25
N ALA A 69 -4.40 22.17 14.31
CA ALA A 69 -3.21 22.74 14.94
C ALA A 69 -3.25 22.58 16.46
N GLU A 70 -4.45 22.51 17.04
CA GLU A 70 -4.68 22.31 18.48
C GLU A 70 -4.16 20.95 18.94
N ARG A 71 -4.33 19.90 18.11
CA ARG A 71 -3.88 18.53 18.42
C ARG A 71 -2.45 18.27 17.96
N PHE A 72 -2.13 18.64 16.72
CA PHE A 72 -0.89 18.22 16.07
C PHE A 72 0.17 19.33 15.98
N GLY A 73 -0.21 20.59 16.20
CA GLY A 73 0.65 21.76 16.03
C GLY A 73 0.98 22.04 14.56
N SER A 74 2.21 22.49 14.28
CA SER A 74 2.62 22.89 12.93
C SER A 74 2.51 21.76 11.91
N ALA A 75 1.56 21.90 10.98
CA ALA A 75 1.41 21.04 9.81
C ALA A 75 2.69 20.94 8.96
N SER A 76 3.41 22.06 8.79
CA SER A 76 4.67 22.09 8.04
C SER A 76 5.74 21.20 8.67
N ALA A 77 5.85 21.21 10.00
CA ALA A 77 6.80 20.36 10.71
C ALA A 77 6.46 18.86 10.57
N ILE A 78 5.17 18.51 10.58
CA ILE A 78 4.69 17.14 10.37
C ILE A 78 4.99 16.69 8.94
N HIS A 79 4.63 17.51 7.95
CA HIS A 79 4.87 17.21 6.54
C HIS A 79 6.38 17.07 6.24
N GLN A 80 7.22 17.92 6.85
CA GLN A 80 8.67 17.80 6.73
C GLN A 80 9.18 16.46 7.29
N LYS A 81 8.70 16.04 8.46
CA LYS A 81 9.05 14.73 9.03
C LYS A 81 8.55 13.58 8.18
N PHE A 82 7.32 13.67 7.66
CA PHE A 82 6.78 12.70 6.73
C PHE A 82 7.67 12.52 5.48
N MET A 83 8.13 13.63 4.87
CA MET A 83 9.06 13.55 3.74
C MET A 83 10.39 12.89 4.10
N VAL A 84 10.96 13.21 5.28
CA VAL A 84 12.20 12.58 5.76
C VAL A 84 12.01 11.07 5.95
N TRP A 85 10.92 10.65 6.60
CA TRP A 85 10.62 9.24 6.82
C TRP A 85 10.30 8.49 5.53
N SER A 86 9.61 9.15 4.59
CA SER A 86 9.34 8.61 3.26
C SER A 86 10.63 8.32 2.50
N LYS A 87 11.59 9.26 2.50
CA LYS A 87 12.91 9.05 1.88
C LYS A 87 13.75 7.99 2.58
N ALA A 88 13.58 7.82 3.89
CA ALA A 88 14.28 6.81 4.68
C ALA A 88 13.68 5.38 4.54
N GLY A 89 12.65 5.17 3.73
CA GLY A 89 12.04 3.84 3.55
C GLY A 89 11.22 3.35 4.75
N PHE A 90 10.84 4.24 5.68
CA PHE A 90 10.11 3.88 6.90
C PHE A 90 8.80 3.14 6.62
N PHE A 91 7.98 3.67 5.71
CA PHE A 91 6.66 3.11 5.43
C PHE A 91 6.73 1.78 4.67
N GLU A 92 7.75 1.61 3.83
CA GLU A 92 8.05 0.34 3.17
C GLU A 92 8.47 -0.71 4.20
N SER A 93 9.37 -0.34 5.12
CA SER A 93 9.80 -1.21 6.23
C SER A 93 8.62 -1.60 7.13
N LEU A 94 7.72 -0.66 7.42
CA LEU A 94 6.49 -0.94 8.18
C LEU A 94 5.55 -1.91 7.45
N TRP A 95 5.43 -1.79 6.13
CA TRP A 95 4.64 -2.74 5.35
C TRP A 95 5.28 -4.13 5.30
N SER A 96 6.59 -4.21 5.09
CA SER A 96 7.33 -5.47 5.13
C SER A 96 7.19 -6.16 6.49
N ALA A 97 7.35 -5.43 7.60
CA ALA A 97 7.16 -5.96 8.94
C ALA A 97 5.71 -6.43 9.19
N GLY A 98 4.71 -5.65 8.75
CA GLY A 98 3.31 -6.04 8.86
C GLY A 98 2.94 -7.28 8.04
N LEU A 99 3.58 -7.47 6.88
CA LEU A 99 3.42 -8.70 6.10
C LEU A 99 4.12 -9.90 6.75
N ALA A 100 5.26 -9.69 7.40
CA ALA A 100 5.97 -10.76 8.11
C ALA A 100 5.13 -11.26 9.29
N GLU A 101 4.57 -10.34 10.09
CA GLU A 101 3.64 -10.69 11.18
C GLU A 101 2.39 -11.43 10.65
N TYR A 102 1.85 -11.01 9.50
CA TYR A 102 0.73 -11.71 8.86
C TYR A 102 1.12 -13.11 8.39
N ASP A 103 2.29 -13.31 7.81
CA ASP A 103 2.77 -14.64 7.41
C ASP A 103 2.98 -15.55 8.62
N ASP A 104 3.57 -15.01 9.70
CA ASP A 104 3.83 -15.76 10.93
C ASP A 104 2.53 -16.18 11.65
N CYS A 105 1.53 -15.29 11.71
CA CYS A 105 0.29 -15.57 12.43
C CYS A 105 -0.76 -16.33 11.60
N GLU A 106 -0.92 -16.01 10.33
CA GLU A 106 -2.04 -16.48 9.50
C GLU A 106 -1.59 -17.26 8.25
N GLY A 107 -0.30 -17.17 7.90
CA GLY A 107 0.30 -17.71 6.69
C GLY A 107 -0.22 -17.03 5.42
N ILE A 108 0.65 -16.45 4.60
CA ILE A 108 0.25 -15.85 3.32
C ILE A 108 -0.40 -16.91 2.43
N ALA A 109 -1.55 -16.58 1.82
CA ALA A 109 -2.29 -17.50 0.96
C ALA A 109 -1.63 -17.66 -0.43
N TRP A 110 -0.46 -18.29 -0.48
CA TRP A 110 0.40 -18.44 -1.65
C TRP A 110 -0.15 -19.31 -2.79
N ARG A 111 -1.23 -20.05 -2.59
CA ARG A 111 -1.79 -20.92 -3.64
C ARG A 111 -2.40 -20.11 -4.79
N TRP A 112 -3.06 -19.01 -4.46
CA TRP A 112 -3.72 -18.12 -5.42
C TRP A 112 -3.28 -16.69 -5.15
N GLN A 113 -2.79 -16.01 -6.18
CA GLN A 113 -2.59 -14.58 -6.17
C GLN A 113 -3.51 -13.94 -7.22
N SER A 114 -3.84 -12.67 -7.03
CA SER A 114 -4.54 -11.88 -8.03
C SER A 114 -3.78 -10.59 -8.30
N ILE A 115 -3.79 -10.14 -9.55
CA ILE A 115 -3.13 -8.90 -9.98
C ILE A 115 -4.12 -8.03 -10.75
N ASP A 116 -4.13 -6.74 -10.42
CA ASP A 116 -4.90 -5.73 -11.14
C ASP A 116 -4.33 -4.32 -10.91
N GLY A 117 -4.71 -3.39 -11.79
CA GLY A 117 -4.33 -2.00 -11.74
C GLY A 117 -5.54 -1.07 -11.60
N ALA A 118 -5.48 -0.13 -10.66
CA ALA A 118 -6.50 0.90 -10.48
C ALA A 118 -5.97 2.28 -10.87
N MET A 119 -6.71 3.00 -11.71
CA MET A 119 -6.42 4.39 -12.08
C MET A 119 -7.06 5.38 -11.11
N PHE A 120 -6.39 6.50 -10.87
CA PHE A 120 -6.89 7.62 -10.06
C PHE A 120 -6.46 8.96 -10.65
N LYS A 121 -7.26 9.97 -10.35
CA LYS A 121 -6.98 11.36 -10.74
C LYS A 121 -5.77 11.86 -9.97
N ALA A 122 -4.89 12.59 -10.66
CA ALA A 122 -3.65 13.09 -10.09
C ALA A 122 -3.41 14.56 -10.53
N PRO A 123 -4.31 15.50 -10.17
CA PRO A 123 -4.32 16.85 -10.73
C PRO A 123 -3.04 17.65 -10.42
N LEU A 124 -2.44 17.42 -9.24
CA LEU A 124 -1.25 18.15 -8.79
C LEU A 124 0.06 17.35 -8.93
N ALA A 125 -0.02 16.09 -9.38
CA ALA A 125 1.16 15.25 -9.49
C ALA A 125 2.13 15.77 -10.56
N GLN A 126 3.41 15.69 -10.22
CA GLN A 126 4.53 16.08 -11.07
C GLN A 126 5.30 14.84 -11.56
N GLU A 127 5.39 13.80 -10.73
CA GLU A 127 6.11 12.55 -11.00
C GLU A 127 5.14 11.36 -11.13
N ALA A 128 5.53 10.30 -11.86
CA ALA A 128 4.70 9.10 -12.10
C ALA A 128 3.25 9.43 -12.49
N VAL A 129 3.06 10.35 -13.43
CA VAL A 129 1.76 10.87 -13.89
C VAL A 129 1.69 10.83 -15.41
N GLY A 130 0.51 10.57 -15.96
CA GLY A 130 0.28 10.52 -17.41
C GLY A 130 -1.14 10.93 -17.78
N ARG A 131 -1.39 11.12 -19.08
CA ARG A 131 -2.74 11.37 -19.59
C ARG A 131 -3.61 10.13 -19.37
N ASN A 132 -4.74 10.30 -18.70
CA ASN A 132 -5.67 9.22 -18.44
C ASN A 132 -6.53 8.94 -19.70
N PRO A 133 -6.43 7.74 -20.31
CA PRO A 133 -7.20 7.42 -21.50
C PRO A 133 -8.71 7.39 -21.25
N THR A 134 -9.16 7.18 -20.00
CA THR A 134 -10.58 7.05 -19.66
C THR A 134 -11.20 8.32 -19.07
N ASP A 135 -10.41 9.36 -18.81
CA ASP A 135 -10.88 10.65 -18.25
C ASP A 135 -10.43 11.82 -19.13
N ARG A 136 -10.70 11.70 -20.44
CA ARG A 136 -10.46 12.76 -21.46
C ARG A 136 -9.02 13.30 -21.44
N GLY A 137 -8.04 12.45 -21.14
CA GLY A 137 -6.63 12.83 -21.12
C GLY A 137 -6.19 13.64 -19.89
N LYS A 138 -7.01 13.79 -18.84
CA LYS A 138 -6.61 14.46 -17.59
C LYS A 138 -5.44 13.74 -16.92
N LYS A 139 -4.69 14.48 -16.10
CA LYS A 139 -3.57 13.91 -15.33
C LYS A 139 -4.06 12.82 -14.37
N GLY A 140 -3.48 11.64 -14.49
CA GLY A 140 -3.78 10.50 -13.64
C GLY A 140 -2.54 9.65 -13.38
N SER A 141 -2.65 8.83 -12.36
CA SER A 141 -1.69 7.78 -12.01
C SER A 141 -2.42 6.46 -11.91
N LYS A 142 -1.68 5.37 -11.95
CA LYS A 142 -2.20 4.01 -11.82
C LYS A 142 -1.40 3.30 -10.73
N ARG A 143 -2.10 2.51 -9.90
CA ARG A 143 -1.52 1.65 -8.87
C ARG A 143 -1.79 0.22 -9.25
N HIS A 144 -0.73 -0.54 -9.42
CA HIS A 144 -0.76 -1.96 -9.71
C HIS A 144 -0.50 -2.72 -8.43
N LEU A 145 -1.32 -3.72 -8.15
CA LEU A 145 -1.25 -4.52 -6.92
C LEU A 145 -1.13 -6.00 -7.25
N LEU A 146 -0.23 -6.69 -6.57
CA LEU A 146 -0.29 -8.13 -6.39
C LEU A 146 -0.87 -8.41 -5.00
N VAL A 147 -1.87 -9.27 -4.91
CA VAL A 147 -2.47 -9.65 -3.62
C VAL A 147 -2.44 -11.16 -3.41
N ASP A 148 -2.40 -11.58 -2.15
CA ASP A 148 -2.57 -12.97 -1.77
C ASP A 148 -4.03 -13.46 -1.96
N GLY A 149 -4.27 -14.74 -1.70
CA GLY A 149 -5.59 -15.34 -1.84
C GLY A 149 -6.67 -14.79 -0.88
N ARG A 150 -6.29 -13.96 0.10
CA ARG A 150 -7.19 -13.28 1.05
C ARG A 150 -7.26 -11.77 0.81
N GLY A 151 -6.58 -11.23 -0.20
CA GLY A 151 -6.61 -9.82 -0.59
C GLY A 151 -5.51 -8.96 0.06
N VAL A 152 -4.58 -9.55 0.81
CA VAL A 152 -3.47 -8.80 1.42
C VAL A 152 -2.50 -8.36 0.32
N PRO A 153 -2.14 -7.07 0.22
CA PRO A 153 -1.22 -6.58 -0.79
C PRO A 153 0.20 -7.09 -0.51
N LEU A 154 0.79 -7.77 -1.49
CA LEU A 154 2.15 -8.33 -1.46
C LEU A 154 3.15 -7.50 -2.27
N SER A 155 2.67 -6.79 -3.29
CA SER A 155 3.47 -5.90 -4.14
C SER A 155 2.63 -4.71 -4.60
N LEU A 156 3.27 -3.56 -4.76
CA LEU A 156 2.64 -2.30 -5.12
C LEU A 156 3.60 -1.49 -5.98
N VAL A 157 3.13 -1.10 -7.18
CA VAL A 157 3.88 -0.22 -8.09
C VAL A 157 2.95 0.92 -8.51
N VAL A 158 3.46 2.15 -8.56
CA VAL A 158 2.72 3.30 -9.06
C VAL A 158 3.35 3.81 -10.35
N THR A 159 2.52 4.09 -11.35
CA THR A 159 2.95 4.63 -12.64
C THR A 159 2.03 5.76 -13.11
N GLY A 160 2.39 6.42 -14.21
CA GLY A 160 1.46 7.29 -14.93
C GLY A 160 0.26 6.51 -15.48
N ALA A 161 -0.89 7.18 -15.64
CA ALA A 161 -2.13 6.53 -16.12
C ALA A 161 -2.06 5.99 -17.56
N ASN A 162 -1.13 6.48 -18.37
CA ASN A 162 -0.86 6.01 -19.73
C ASN A 162 0.01 4.74 -19.77
N ALA A 163 0.60 4.31 -18.65
CA ALA A 163 1.42 3.12 -18.62
C ALA A 163 0.56 1.88 -18.88
N HIS A 164 1.03 1.03 -19.80
CA HIS A 164 0.38 -0.23 -20.13
C HIS A 164 0.57 -1.26 -19.02
N ASP A 165 -0.50 -1.94 -18.62
CA ASP A 165 -0.50 -2.89 -17.51
C ASP A 165 0.48 -4.06 -17.73
N VAL A 166 0.62 -4.50 -18.98
CA VAL A 166 1.54 -5.59 -19.37
C VAL A 166 3.00 -5.22 -19.11
N THR A 167 3.40 -3.95 -19.27
CA THR A 167 4.78 -3.54 -19.03
C THR A 167 5.11 -3.44 -17.54
N GLN A 168 4.08 -3.28 -16.70
CA GLN A 168 4.23 -3.19 -15.24
C GLN A 168 4.12 -4.53 -14.53
N LEU A 169 3.63 -5.57 -15.23
CA LEU A 169 3.52 -6.92 -14.71
C LEU A 169 4.87 -7.43 -14.16
N GLU A 170 5.95 -7.26 -14.90
CA GLU A 170 7.30 -7.68 -14.48
C GLU A 170 7.72 -6.98 -13.18
N ALA A 171 7.53 -5.66 -13.11
CA ALA A 171 7.86 -4.87 -11.94
C ALA A 171 7.04 -5.33 -10.73
N VAL A 172 5.72 -5.50 -10.88
CA VAL A 172 4.84 -5.91 -9.79
C VAL A 172 5.21 -7.30 -9.27
N LEU A 173 5.48 -8.26 -10.15
CA LEU A 173 5.86 -9.62 -9.71
C LEU A 173 7.27 -9.64 -9.07
N SER A 174 8.18 -8.78 -9.51
CA SER A 174 9.54 -8.66 -8.96
C SER A 174 9.60 -7.94 -7.61
N PHE A 175 8.76 -6.91 -7.40
CA PHE A 175 8.70 -6.13 -6.16
C PHE A 175 7.85 -6.80 -5.05
N CYS A 176 7.75 -8.12 -5.04
CA CYS A 176 7.06 -8.82 -3.95
C CYS A 176 7.82 -8.60 -2.63
N MET A 177 7.18 -7.93 -1.67
CA MET A 177 7.79 -7.48 -0.40
C MET A 177 8.31 -8.63 0.44
N ILE A 178 7.68 -9.80 0.33
CA ILE A 178 8.10 -11.03 1.00
C ILE A 178 8.39 -12.08 -0.04
N LYS A 179 9.54 -12.73 0.08
CA LYS A 179 9.89 -13.87 -0.75
C LYS A 179 9.01 -15.05 -0.35
N ARG A 180 8.26 -15.57 -1.31
CA ARG A 180 7.56 -16.83 -1.12
C ARG A 180 8.57 -17.91 -0.75
N PRO A 181 8.34 -18.69 0.33
CA PRO A 181 9.17 -19.84 0.65
C PRO A 181 9.18 -20.81 -0.54
N THR A 182 10.35 -21.29 -0.95
CA THR A 182 10.44 -22.33 -1.99
C THR A 182 9.96 -23.64 -1.37
N PRO A 183 8.78 -24.16 -1.74
CA PRO A 183 8.29 -25.38 -1.13
C PRO A 183 9.08 -26.59 -1.65
N GLN A 184 9.34 -27.59 -0.79
CA GLN A 184 9.99 -28.86 -1.18
C GLN A 184 9.21 -29.61 -2.27
N GLN A 185 7.89 -29.43 -2.34
CA GLN A 185 7.03 -29.95 -3.41
C GLN A 185 6.43 -28.81 -4.22
N ARG A 186 6.32 -28.99 -5.54
CA ARG A 186 5.73 -28.01 -6.46
C ARG A 186 4.23 -27.83 -6.17
N ARG A 187 3.87 -26.91 -5.27
CA ARG A 187 2.49 -26.45 -5.13
C ARG A 187 2.17 -25.44 -6.24
N SER A 188 1.04 -25.67 -6.91
CA SER A 188 0.50 -24.78 -7.93
C SER A 188 0.47 -23.33 -7.46
N LYS A 189 1.17 -22.46 -8.19
CA LYS A 189 1.25 -21.02 -7.96
C LYS A 189 0.34 -20.34 -8.97
N HIS A 190 -0.93 -20.14 -8.64
CA HIS A 190 -1.90 -19.62 -9.61
C HIS A 190 -1.97 -18.10 -9.58
N LEU A 191 -2.03 -17.46 -10.76
CA LEU A 191 -2.21 -16.02 -10.90
C LEU A 191 -3.51 -15.71 -11.65
N CYS A 192 -4.43 -15.02 -10.99
CA CYS A 192 -5.60 -14.44 -11.64
C CYS A 192 -5.28 -13.02 -12.12
N ALA A 193 -5.56 -12.73 -13.39
CA ALA A 193 -5.39 -11.41 -13.98
C ALA A 193 -6.55 -11.10 -14.92
N ASP A 194 -6.81 -9.81 -15.18
CA ASP A 194 -7.84 -9.41 -16.14
C ASP A 194 -7.46 -9.72 -17.60
N ALA A 195 -8.45 -9.71 -18.50
CA ALA A 195 -8.29 -9.99 -19.92
C ALA A 195 -7.27 -9.08 -20.62
N GLY A 196 -6.98 -7.89 -20.08
CA GLY A 196 -5.89 -7.01 -20.54
C GLY A 196 -4.51 -7.67 -20.50
N TYR A 197 -4.33 -8.72 -19.68
CA TYR A 197 -3.06 -9.46 -19.55
C TYR A 197 -2.96 -10.69 -20.48
N ARG A 198 -3.79 -10.80 -21.53
CA ARG A 198 -3.79 -11.97 -22.44
C ARG A 198 -2.63 -12.04 -23.43
N GLY A 199 -1.81 -10.98 -23.54
CA GLY A 199 -0.74 -10.91 -24.53
C GLY A 199 0.38 -11.94 -24.31
N LYS A 200 1.06 -12.36 -25.38
CA LYS A 200 2.19 -13.33 -25.34
C LYS A 200 3.27 -12.93 -24.32
N ASN A 201 3.60 -11.63 -24.26
CA ASN A 201 4.59 -11.11 -23.32
C ASN A 201 4.14 -11.25 -21.86
N ALA A 202 2.87 -10.93 -21.56
CA ALA A 202 2.33 -11.09 -20.22
C ALA A 202 2.39 -12.57 -19.77
N MET A 203 1.97 -13.49 -20.65
CA MET A 203 2.04 -14.92 -20.37
C MET A 203 3.47 -15.40 -20.12
N LYS A 204 4.43 -14.93 -20.92
CA LYS A 204 5.86 -15.24 -20.74
C LYS A 204 6.37 -14.77 -19.37
N ILE A 205 6.03 -13.55 -18.97
CA ILE A 205 6.39 -12.99 -17.65
C ILE A 205 5.80 -13.83 -16.52
N MET A 206 4.50 -14.14 -16.57
CA MET A 206 3.85 -14.95 -15.54
C MET A 206 4.52 -16.32 -15.38
N LEU A 207 4.81 -17.00 -16.51
CA LEU A 207 5.48 -18.30 -16.51
C LEU A 207 6.93 -18.20 -16.00
N ALA A 208 7.68 -17.15 -16.37
CA ALA A 208 9.05 -16.92 -15.88
C ALA A 208 9.10 -16.73 -14.36
N HIS A 209 8.08 -16.08 -13.79
CA HIS A 209 7.89 -15.96 -12.34
C HIS A 209 7.29 -17.22 -11.67
N GLY A 210 7.16 -18.31 -12.42
CA GLY A 210 6.69 -19.61 -11.94
C GLY A 210 5.17 -19.70 -11.70
N TYR A 211 4.38 -18.77 -12.27
CA TYR A 211 2.93 -18.78 -12.14
C TYR A 211 2.24 -19.65 -13.18
N ILE A 212 1.09 -20.20 -12.81
CA ILE A 212 0.08 -20.77 -13.70
C ILE A 212 -0.95 -19.66 -13.98
N PRO A 213 -0.94 -19.07 -15.18
CA PRO A 213 -1.77 -17.92 -15.52
C PRO A 213 -3.24 -18.32 -15.72
N HIS A 214 -4.15 -17.58 -15.08
CA HIS A 214 -5.60 -17.68 -15.24
C HIS A 214 -6.15 -16.35 -15.76
N VAL A 215 -6.01 -16.15 -17.08
CA VAL A 215 -6.43 -14.91 -17.76
C VAL A 215 -7.70 -15.15 -18.59
N VAL A 216 -8.83 -15.20 -17.90
CA VAL A 216 -10.13 -15.53 -18.50
C VAL A 216 -10.98 -14.28 -18.65
N GLY A 217 -11.54 -14.07 -19.85
CA GLY A 217 -12.45 -12.96 -20.13
C GLY A 217 -13.81 -13.17 -19.46
N ARG A 218 -14.55 -12.07 -19.24
CA ARG A 218 -15.85 -12.09 -18.53
C ARG A 218 -16.86 -13.07 -19.14
N LYS A 219 -16.93 -13.18 -20.47
CA LYS A 219 -17.84 -14.12 -21.17
C LYS A 219 -17.53 -15.58 -20.83
N SER A 220 -16.28 -15.99 -21.02
CA SER A 220 -15.84 -17.36 -20.72
C SER A 220 -15.95 -17.71 -19.24
N GLU A 221 -15.78 -16.72 -18.35
CA GLU A 221 -16.04 -16.93 -16.92
C GLU A 221 -17.52 -17.18 -16.63
N ALA A 222 -18.42 -16.40 -17.22
CA ALA A 222 -19.86 -16.59 -17.06
C ALA A 222 -20.30 -17.97 -17.58
N GLU A 223 -19.74 -18.43 -18.70
CA GLU A 223 -19.96 -19.78 -19.23
C GLU A 223 -19.42 -20.86 -18.29
N CYS A 224 -18.23 -20.68 -17.72
CA CYS A 224 -17.70 -21.59 -16.70
C CYS A 224 -18.59 -21.67 -15.47
N LYS A 225 -19.11 -20.54 -14.98
CA LYS A 225 -20.05 -20.48 -13.84
C LYS A 225 -21.39 -21.15 -14.15
N LYS A 226 -21.89 -21.04 -15.39
CA LYS A 226 -23.09 -21.78 -15.82
C LYS A 226 -22.88 -23.30 -15.78
N ARG A 227 -21.68 -23.78 -16.11
CA ARG A 227 -21.33 -25.21 -16.11
C ARG A 227 -21.00 -25.74 -14.72
N ASP A 228 -20.29 -24.96 -13.92
CA ASP A 228 -19.95 -25.27 -12.53
C ASP A 228 -20.18 -24.03 -11.64
N PRO A 229 -21.34 -23.96 -10.97
CA PRO A 229 -21.69 -22.84 -10.10
C PRO A 229 -20.72 -22.64 -8.93
N LYS A 230 -19.95 -23.65 -8.53
CA LYS A 230 -18.97 -23.56 -7.44
C LYS A 230 -17.65 -22.93 -7.90
N LYS A 231 -17.44 -22.76 -9.21
CA LYS A 231 -16.22 -22.20 -9.79
C LYS A 231 -16.24 -20.66 -9.74
N LEU A 232 -15.68 -20.10 -8.67
CA LEU A 232 -15.50 -18.66 -8.53
C LEU A 232 -14.14 -18.23 -9.10
N ALA A 233 -14.14 -17.34 -10.10
CA ALA A 233 -12.90 -16.66 -10.48
C ALA A 233 -12.47 -15.76 -9.33
N ARG A 234 -11.17 -15.79 -9.00
CA ARG A 234 -10.64 -15.11 -7.81
C ARG A 234 -10.21 -13.65 -8.07
N ARG A 235 -10.61 -13.07 -9.21
CA ARG A 235 -10.32 -11.67 -9.55
C ARG A 235 -10.92 -10.68 -8.55
N TRP A 236 -12.07 -11.00 -7.98
CA TRP A 236 -12.70 -10.17 -6.95
C TRP A 236 -11.79 -9.90 -5.73
N VAL A 237 -10.77 -10.73 -5.50
CA VAL A 237 -9.86 -10.61 -4.35
C VAL A 237 -8.99 -9.35 -4.46
N VAL A 238 -8.48 -9.02 -5.65
CA VAL A 238 -7.72 -7.76 -5.85
C VAL A 238 -8.65 -6.55 -5.92
N GLU A 239 -9.86 -6.71 -6.44
CA GLU A 239 -10.90 -5.67 -6.40
C GLU A 239 -11.29 -5.32 -4.95
N ALA A 240 -11.41 -6.32 -4.07
CA ALA A 240 -11.65 -6.13 -2.65
C ALA A 240 -10.49 -5.35 -1.98
N CYS A 241 -9.24 -5.69 -2.34
CA CYS A 241 -8.06 -4.94 -1.87
C CYS A 241 -8.10 -3.48 -2.32
N HIS A 242 -8.42 -3.20 -3.58
CA HIS A 242 -8.66 -1.83 -4.06
C HIS A 242 -9.78 -1.13 -3.27
N GLY A 243 -10.87 -1.85 -2.95
CA GLY A 243 -11.93 -1.37 -2.07
C GLY A 243 -11.44 -1.01 -0.66
N TRP A 244 -10.51 -1.77 -0.08
CA TRP A 244 -9.88 -1.43 1.21
C TRP A 244 -9.00 -0.20 1.11
N PHE A 245 -8.21 -0.07 0.03
CA PHE A 245 -7.44 1.14 -0.24
C PHE A 245 -8.33 2.39 -0.38
N ASN A 246 -9.54 2.25 -0.93
CA ASN A 246 -10.49 3.35 -1.07
C ASN A 246 -11.00 3.90 0.27
N ARG A 247 -10.86 3.13 1.37
CA ARG A 247 -11.20 3.61 2.73
C ARG A 247 -10.18 4.61 3.28
N PHE A 248 -9.01 4.75 2.64
CA PHE A 248 -8.04 5.78 2.94
C PHE A 248 -8.28 6.96 2.00
N ARG A 249 -9.11 7.91 2.45
CA ARG A 249 -9.62 8.99 1.58
C ARG A 249 -8.53 9.78 0.88
N LYS A 250 -7.35 9.90 1.51
CA LYS A 250 -6.17 10.57 0.94
C LYS A 250 -5.66 9.93 -0.36
N LEU A 251 -5.98 8.66 -0.61
CA LEU A 251 -5.53 7.90 -1.78
C LEU A 251 -6.52 7.89 -2.94
N LEU A 252 -7.77 8.35 -2.75
CA LEU A 252 -8.79 8.36 -3.80
C LEU A 252 -8.43 9.31 -4.96
N VAL A 253 -7.83 10.45 -4.63
CA VAL A 253 -7.29 11.41 -5.57
C VAL A 253 -5.87 11.76 -5.12
N ARG A 254 -4.91 11.59 -6.03
CA ARG A 254 -3.51 11.92 -5.74
C ARG A 254 -3.31 13.43 -5.80
N TYR A 255 -3.24 14.05 -4.63
CA TYR A 255 -2.80 15.44 -4.47
C TYR A 255 -1.30 15.57 -4.15
N GLU A 256 -0.65 14.46 -3.78
CA GLU A 256 0.79 14.40 -3.55
C GLU A 256 1.56 14.64 -4.85
N LYS A 257 2.43 15.66 -4.85
CA LYS A 257 3.18 16.10 -6.04
C LYS A 257 4.25 15.09 -6.45
N LEU A 258 4.97 14.59 -5.45
CA LEU A 258 6.12 13.71 -5.61
C LEU A 258 5.68 12.25 -5.58
N GLU A 259 6.45 11.36 -6.19
CA GLU A 259 6.15 9.93 -6.26
C GLU A 259 6.38 9.25 -4.90
N HIS A 260 7.55 9.46 -4.29
CA HIS A 260 7.92 8.82 -3.02
C HIS A 260 6.93 9.14 -1.88
N THR A 261 6.39 10.35 -1.82
CA THR A 261 5.38 10.71 -0.81
C THR A 261 4.06 10.00 -1.06
N PHE A 262 3.65 9.85 -2.32
CA PHE A 262 2.45 9.08 -2.65
C PHE A 262 2.64 7.58 -2.38
N LEU A 263 3.79 7.01 -2.74
CA LEU A 263 4.15 5.62 -2.44
C LEU A 263 4.18 5.38 -0.93
N ALA A 264 4.76 6.28 -0.13
CA ALA A 264 4.79 6.18 1.33
C ALA A 264 3.37 6.06 1.94
N LEU A 265 2.41 6.86 1.48
CA LEU A 265 1.02 6.75 1.94
C LEU A 265 0.37 5.43 1.52
N ASN A 266 0.71 4.92 0.33
CA ASN A 266 0.24 3.62 -0.14
C ASN A 266 0.86 2.46 0.66
N HIS A 267 2.15 2.51 0.98
CA HIS A 267 2.82 1.52 1.83
C HIS A 267 2.22 1.53 3.24
N LEU A 268 1.95 2.70 3.81
CA LEU A 268 1.26 2.80 5.09
C LEU A 268 -0.13 2.14 5.04
N ALA A 269 -0.92 2.42 4.01
CA ALA A 269 -2.21 1.77 3.81
C ALA A 269 -2.08 0.24 3.64
N ALA A 270 -1.07 -0.22 2.90
CA ALA A 270 -0.80 -1.65 2.70
C ALA A 270 -0.42 -2.35 4.01
N ALA A 271 0.44 -1.72 4.83
CA ALA A 271 0.80 -2.19 6.17
C ALA A 271 -0.43 -2.33 7.07
N ILE A 272 -1.30 -1.32 7.08
CA ILE A 272 -2.55 -1.34 7.85
C ILE A 272 -3.46 -2.48 7.38
N ILE A 273 -3.58 -2.69 6.06
CA ILE A 273 -4.40 -3.78 5.51
C ILE A 273 -3.85 -5.14 5.96
N ALA A 274 -2.53 -5.35 5.90
CA ALA A 274 -1.89 -6.58 6.35
C ALA A 274 -2.11 -6.83 7.85
N LEU A 275 -1.81 -5.84 8.69
CA LEU A 275 -1.96 -5.95 10.14
C LEU A 275 -3.41 -6.17 10.60
N ARG A 276 -4.40 -5.67 9.86
CA ARG A 276 -5.82 -5.94 10.13
C ARG A 276 -6.24 -7.37 9.85
N LYS A 277 -5.44 -8.14 9.11
CA LYS A 277 -5.70 -9.57 8.87
C LYS A 277 -5.11 -10.46 9.94
N VAL A 278 -4.23 -9.94 10.79
CA VAL A 278 -3.74 -10.64 11.97
C VAL A 278 -4.86 -10.66 13.01
N SER A 279 -5.23 -11.85 13.47
CA SER A 279 -6.23 -12.02 14.53
C SER A 279 -5.67 -11.51 15.86
N LEU A 280 -6.06 -10.31 16.27
CA LEU A 280 -5.57 -9.67 17.49
C LEU A 280 -6.70 -9.54 18.53
N PRO A 281 -6.38 -9.71 19.84
CA PRO A 281 -7.37 -9.56 20.91
C PRO A 281 -7.94 -8.14 21.01
N ILE A 282 -7.17 -7.14 20.55
CA ILE A 282 -7.55 -5.73 20.50
C ILE A 282 -7.58 -5.30 19.04
N ASN A 283 -8.62 -4.56 18.64
CA ASN A 283 -8.71 -4.04 17.28
C ASN A 283 -7.75 -2.86 17.14
N ILE A 284 -6.55 -3.14 16.62
CA ILE A 284 -5.43 -2.20 16.60
C ILE A 284 -5.65 -1.05 15.62
N ILE A 285 -6.54 -1.21 14.62
CA ILE A 285 -6.77 -0.20 13.59
C ILE A 285 -8.24 -0.19 13.15
N TYR A 286 -9.07 0.67 13.76
CA TYR A 286 -10.48 0.81 13.37
C TYR A 286 -10.63 1.31 11.93
N GLY A 287 -11.56 0.75 11.14
CA GLY A 287 -12.02 1.35 9.87
C GLY A 287 -12.34 0.42 8.72
#